data_AF-A0A0S8APK3-F1
#
_entry.id   AF-A0A0S8APK3-F1
#
_cell.length_a   1.000
_cell.length_b   1.000
_cell.length_c   1.000
_cell.angle_alpha   90.00
_cell.angle_beta   90.00
_cell.angle_gamma   90.00
#
_symmetry.space_group_name_H-M   'P 1'
#
loop_
_entity.id
_entity.type
_entity.pdbx_description
1 polymer ?
#
loop_
_entity_poly.entity_id
_entity_poly.type
_entity_poly.pdbx_seq_one_letter_code
_entity_poly.pdbx_strand_id
1 'polypeptide(L)'
;MQYSFAKRNAIGAILIMLILLSMSCASIKYLKTETVKEANISGTVTLYFYEEFYYGGVAIIDVEGDDYTFEILASQYNYSVKNNLTADQAMDEAAKFIATWNKQMKIILDDSGTIIGYEIRPLFQISRHGTSDIFDIKYIPSGDKIRVAVDLKSNVKKNYEYDLYRGGS
;
A
#
# COMPACT_ATOMS: atom_id res chain seq x y z
N MET A 1 46.66 22.17 37.55
CA MET A 1 45.53 21.27 37.89
C MET A 1 44.31 21.39 36.95
N GLN A 2 44.11 22.50 36.22
CA GLN A 2 42.95 22.71 35.33
C GLN A 2 42.89 21.81 34.07
N TYR A 3 44.04 21.35 33.53
CA TYR A 3 44.09 20.51 32.32
C TYR A 3 43.47 19.11 32.46
N SER A 4 43.33 18.60 33.68
CA SER A 4 42.74 17.28 33.96
C SER A 4 41.20 17.29 33.93
N PHE A 5 40.60 18.42 34.30
CA PHE A 5 39.14 18.56 34.40
C PHE A 5 38.48 18.70 33.02
N ALA A 6 39.10 19.46 32.11
CA ALA A 6 38.64 19.61 30.73
C ALA A 6 38.64 18.28 29.94
N LYS A 7 39.66 17.44 30.16
CA LYS A 7 39.74 16.11 29.52
C LYS A 7 38.66 15.13 30.02
N ARG A 8 38.34 15.14 31.32
CA ARG A 8 37.25 14.30 31.88
C ARG A 8 35.88 14.72 31.34
N ASN A 9 35.63 16.02 31.22
CA ASN A 9 34.37 16.53 30.69
C ASN A 9 34.22 16.25 29.18
N ALA A 10 35.32 16.33 28.41
CA ALA A 10 35.33 15.98 27.00
C ALA A 10 35.02 14.49 26.76
N ILE A 11 35.57 13.59 27.58
CA ILE A 11 35.30 12.14 27.49
C ILE A 11 33.82 11.86 27.79
N GLY A 12 33.24 12.51 28.80
CA GLY A 12 31.82 12.38 29.12
C GLY A 12 30.91 12.86 27.99
N ALA A 13 31.23 14.00 27.38
CA ALA A 13 30.48 14.53 26.24
C ALA A 13 30.55 13.61 25.00
N ILE A 14 31.71 13.02 24.73
CA ILE A 14 31.89 12.06 23.61
C ILE A 14 31.07 10.78 23.86
N LEU A 15 31.03 10.28 25.09
CA LEU A 15 30.24 9.10 25.46
C LEU A 15 28.74 9.35 25.31
N ILE A 16 28.25 10.52 25.74
CA ILE A 16 26.84 10.91 25.57
C ILE A 16 26.48 11.06 24.08
N MET A 17 27.37 11.66 23.29
CA MET A 17 27.17 11.81 21.85
C MET A 17 27.14 10.45 21.13
N LEU A 18 27.99 9.48 21.52
CA LEU A 18 27.95 8.12 20.98
C LEU A 18 26.66 7.38 21.32
N ILE A 19 26.13 7.56 22.54
CA ILE A 19 24.85 6.96 22.96
C ILE A 19 23.68 7.55 22.13
N LEU A 20 23.66 8.86 21.93
CA LEU A 20 22.65 9.53 21.10
C LEU A 20 22.70 9.09 19.63
N LEU A 21 23.89 8.84 19.08
CA LEU A 21 24.05 8.34 17.70
C LEU A 21 23.61 6.88 17.53
N SER A 22 23.61 6.08 18.60
CA SER A 22 23.20 4.67 18.55
C SER A 22 21.68 4.45 18.52
N MET A 23 20.87 5.49 18.77
CA MET A 23 19.40 5.40 18.73
C MET A 23 18.82 5.55 17.31
N SER A 24 19.62 5.91 16.32
CA SER A 24 19.15 6.07 14.95
C SER A 24 19.26 4.76 14.15
N CYS A 25 18.72 3.66 14.71
CA CYS A 25 18.47 2.46 13.93
C CYS A 25 17.13 2.67 13.23
N ALA A 26 17.16 3.14 11.99
CA ALA A 26 15.96 3.17 11.15
C ALA A 26 15.58 1.73 10.82
N SER A 27 14.76 1.10 11.66
CA SER A 27 14.15 -0.19 11.38
C SER A 27 13.37 -0.05 10.07
N ILE A 28 13.76 -0.85 9.07
CA ILE A 28 13.01 -0.95 7.82
C ILE A 28 11.67 -1.60 8.19
N LYS A 29 10.59 -0.81 8.13
CA LYS A 29 9.24 -1.33 8.28
C LYS A 29 8.90 -2.15 7.04
N TYR A 30 8.46 -3.39 7.25
CA TYR A 30 7.98 -4.25 6.16
C TYR A 30 6.48 -4.45 6.32
N LEU A 31 5.76 -4.29 5.22
CA LEU A 31 4.34 -4.64 5.17
C LEU A 31 4.18 -6.05 4.65
N LYS A 32 3.17 -6.75 5.17
CA LYS A 32 2.77 -8.07 4.71
C LYS A 32 1.37 -7.99 4.13
N THR A 33 1.14 -8.67 3.02
CA THR A 33 -0.20 -8.83 2.46
C THR A 33 -0.60 -10.29 2.45
N GLU A 34 -1.80 -10.61 2.89
CA GLU A 34 -2.32 -11.98 2.90
C GLU A 34 -3.70 -12.05 2.27
N THR A 35 -3.99 -13.13 1.53
CA THR A 35 -5.33 -13.31 0.95
C THR A 35 -6.32 -13.74 2.01
N VAL A 36 -7.46 -13.07 2.06
CA VAL A 36 -8.56 -13.39 2.97
C VAL A 36 -9.86 -13.61 2.20
N LYS A 37 -10.77 -14.39 2.78
CA LYS A 37 -12.11 -14.62 2.20
C LYS A 37 -13.10 -13.51 2.58
N GLU A 38 -12.97 -13.00 3.80
CA GLU A 38 -13.88 -12.02 4.38
C GLU A 38 -13.05 -10.92 5.03
N ALA A 39 -13.54 -9.69 4.94
CA ALA A 39 -12.93 -8.55 5.59
C ALA A 39 -13.45 -8.46 7.02
N ASN A 40 -12.55 -8.32 8.00
CA ASN A 40 -12.92 -7.98 9.37
C ASN A 40 -12.54 -6.52 9.63
N ILE A 41 -13.29 -5.62 9.00
CA ILE A 41 -13.07 -4.18 9.10
C ILE A 41 -13.96 -3.66 10.22
N SER A 42 -13.37 -2.90 11.13
CA SER A 42 -14.11 -2.21 12.19
C SER A 42 -13.69 -0.74 12.20
N GLY A 43 -14.58 0.12 12.69
CA GLY A 43 -14.32 1.56 12.76
C GLY A 43 -14.62 2.29 11.45
N THR A 44 -13.94 3.42 11.30
CA THR A 44 -14.04 4.31 10.16
C THR A 44 -12.90 4.03 9.19
N VAL A 45 -13.17 4.17 7.90
CA VAL A 45 -12.17 3.92 6.85
C VAL A 45 -12.21 4.98 5.76
N THR A 46 -11.07 5.13 5.10
CA THR A 46 -10.95 5.84 3.83
C THR A 46 -10.82 4.83 2.69
N LEU A 47 -11.61 5.00 1.63
CA LEU A 47 -11.65 4.13 0.46
C LEU A 47 -11.10 4.86 -0.76
N TYR A 48 -10.08 4.26 -1.38
CA TYR A 48 -9.46 4.69 -2.62
C TYR A 48 -9.89 3.77 -3.75
N PHE A 49 -10.35 4.36 -4.85
CA PHE A 49 -10.61 3.65 -6.11
C PHE A 49 -9.54 4.05 -7.11
N TYR A 50 -8.66 3.13 -7.47
CA TYR A 50 -7.75 3.32 -8.59
C TYR A 50 -8.33 2.67 -9.83
N GLU A 51 -8.31 3.37 -10.97
CA GLU A 51 -8.86 2.89 -12.23
C GLU A 51 -7.79 2.85 -13.33
N GLU A 52 -7.66 1.70 -13.97
CA GLU A 52 -6.87 1.49 -15.18
C GLU A 52 -7.81 1.40 -16.38
N PHE A 53 -7.68 2.33 -17.32
CA PHE A 53 -8.66 2.61 -18.37
C PHE A 53 -9.20 1.37 -19.11
N TYR A 54 -8.35 0.38 -19.41
CA TYR A 54 -8.75 -0.81 -20.17
C TYR A 54 -9.05 -2.05 -19.32
N TYR A 55 -8.61 -2.06 -18.07
CA TYR A 55 -8.56 -3.26 -17.25
C TYR A 55 -9.47 -3.16 -16.01
N GLY A 56 -10.13 -2.02 -15.80
CA GLY A 56 -10.92 -1.76 -14.60
C GLY A 56 -10.02 -1.31 -13.46
N GLY A 57 -10.48 -1.48 -12.22
CA GLY A 57 -9.83 -0.86 -11.07
C GLY A 57 -9.55 -1.77 -9.89
N VAL A 58 -8.83 -1.21 -8.93
CA VAL A 58 -8.56 -1.81 -7.62
C VAL A 58 -9.06 -0.86 -6.53
N ALA A 59 -9.60 -1.44 -5.46
CA ALA A 59 -10.07 -0.69 -4.30
C ALA A 59 -9.11 -0.92 -3.14
N ILE A 60 -8.65 0.16 -2.52
CA ILE A 60 -7.79 0.14 -1.34
C ILE A 60 -8.56 0.76 -0.18
N ILE A 61 -8.64 0.07 0.95
CA ILE A 61 -9.29 0.53 2.16
C ILE A 61 -8.20 0.79 3.20
N ASP A 62 -8.16 2.02 3.68
CA ASP A 62 -7.25 2.52 4.72
C ASP A 62 -8.03 2.60 6.04
N VAL A 63 -7.54 1.92 7.08
CA VAL A 63 -8.22 1.88 8.38
C VAL A 63 -7.87 3.15 9.16
N GLU A 64 -8.87 3.97 9.48
CA GLU A 64 -8.59 5.22 10.18
C GLU A 64 -8.33 4.99 11.67
N GLY A 65 -7.42 5.78 12.24
CA GLY A 65 -7.07 5.74 13.66
C GLY A 65 -5.89 4.82 13.98
N ASP A 66 -5.28 4.21 12.97
CA ASP A 66 -3.94 3.62 13.10
C ASP A 66 -2.83 4.68 12.89
N ASP A 67 -1.56 4.24 12.91
CA ASP A 67 -0.38 5.09 12.79
C ASP A 67 -0.03 5.45 11.32
N TYR A 68 -0.87 5.07 10.36
CA TYR A 68 -0.61 5.15 8.94
C TYR A 68 -1.69 5.91 8.19
N THR A 69 -1.29 6.48 7.06
CA THR A 69 -2.21 7.04 6.07
C THR A 69 -1.78 6.61 4.68
N PHE A 70 -2.73 6.31 3.82
CA PHE A 70 -2.44 5.80 2.49
C PHE A 70 -2.33 6.95 1.47
N GLU A 71 -1.36 6.85 0.57
CA GLU A 71 -1.16 7.81 -0.51
C GLU A 71 -0.99 7.07 -1.84
N ILE A 72 -1.98 7.17 -2.73
CA ILE A 72 -1.89 6.54 -4.05
C ILE A 72 -0.88 7.31 -4.92
N LEU A 73 0.15 6.62 -5.39
CA LEU A 73 1.15 7.15 -6.32
C LEU A 73 0.64 7.09 -7.75
N ALA A 74 -0.39 7.87 -8.04
CA ALA A 74 -0.95 8.01 -9.37
C ALA A 74 -1.35 9.47 -9.63
N SER A 75 -1.58 9.78 -10.90
CA SER A 75 -2.25 11.03 -11.27
C SER A 75 -3.64 11.07 -10.61
N GLN A 76 -4.07 12.25 -10.14
CA GLN A 76 -5.40 12.45 -9.55
C GLN A 76 -6.57 12.09 -10.48
N TYR A 77 -6.31 11.95 -11.79
CA TYR A 77 -7.30 11.51 -12.77
C TYR A 77 -7.49 9.98 -12.82
N ASN A 78 -6.58 9.23 -12.20
CA ASN A 78 -6.57 7.77 -12.20
C ASN A 78 -7.09 7.19 -10.88
N TYR A 79 -7.49 8.03 -9.93
CA TYR A 79 -8.11 7.56 -8.70
C TYR A 79 -9.12 8.55 -8.11
N SER A 80 -10.02 8.03 -7.28
CA SER A 80 -10.94 8.82 -6.46
C SER A 80 -10.91 8.33 -5.01
N VAL A 81 -11.31 9.19 -4.08
CA VAL A 81 -11.24 8.93 -2.64
C VAL A 81 -12.58 9.22 -1.98
N LYS A 82 -13.01 8.35 -1.07
CA LYS A 82 -14.15 8.54 -0.18
C LYS A 82 -13.68 8.36 1.26
N ASN A 83 -13.77 9.41 2.07
CA ASN A 83 -13.33 9.40 3.48
C ASN A 83 -14.52 9.17 4.43
N ASN A 84 -14.23 8.85 5.69
CA ASN A 84 -15.22 8.76 6.78
C ASN A 84 -16.33 7.73 6.52
N LEU A 85 -16.01 6.60 5.88
CA LEU A 85 -16.97 5.52 5.64
C LEU A 85 -16.99 4.54 6.80
N THR A 86 -18.15 3.93 7.08
CA THR A 86 -18.17 2.71 7.89
C THR A 86 -17.61 1.54 7.08
N ALA A 87 -17.16 0.50 7.78
CA ALA A 87 -16.75 -0.78 7.19
C ALA A 87 -17.75 -1.30 6.13
N ASP A 88 -19.03 -1.38 6.47
CA ASP A 88 -20.08 -1.90 5.57
C ASP A 88 -20.24 -1.02 4.33
N GLN A 89 -20.24 0.30 4.50
CA GLN A 89 -20.34 1.24 3.39
C GLN A 89 -19.15 1.11 2.44
N ALA A 90 -17.94 1.03 2.97
CA ALA A 90 -16.73 0.88 2.17
C ALA A 90 -16.73 -0.44 1.39
N MET A 91 -17.18 -1.53 2.01
CA MET A 91 -17.30 -2.85 1.39
C MET A 91 -18.33 -2.87 0.26
N ASP A 92 -19.51 -2.27 0.48
CA ASP A 92 -20.55 -2.14 -0.53
C ASP A 92 -20.09 -1.31 -1.73
N GLU A 93 -19.40 -0.20 -1.47
CA GLU A 93 -18.86 0.70 -2.48
C GLU A 93 -17.73 0.03 -3.28
N ALA A 94 -16.82 -0.67 -2.62
CA ALA A 94 -15.78 -1.47 -3.27
C ALA A 94 -16.35 -2.62 -4.11
N ALA A 95 -17.41 -3.28 -3.64
CA ALA A 95 -18.09 -4.33 -4.39
C ALA A 95 -18.79 -3.81 -5.64
N LYS A 96 -19.37 -2.60 -5.59
CA LYS A 96 -19.96 -1.94 -6.77
C LYS A 96 -18.89 -1.52 -7.78
N PHE A 97 -17.76 -1.00 -7.30
CA PHE A 97 -16.65 -0.59 -8.15
C PHE A 97 -16.02 -1.79 -8.86
N ILE A 98 -15.74 -2.87 -8.12
CA ILE A 98 -15.19 -4.11 -8.67
C ILE A 98 -16.34 -5.01 -9.10
N ALA A 99 -17.01 -4.60 -10.18
CA ALA A 99 -18.20 -5.23 -10.75
C ALA A 99 -17.92 -6.59 -11.45
N THR A 100 -17.14 -7.46 -10.80
CA THR A 100 -16.86 -8.82 -11.24
C THR A 100 -17.12 -9.81 -10.11
N TRP A 101 -17.53 -11.02 -10.48
CA TRP A 101 -17.82 -12.11 -9.55
C TRP A 101 -16.54 -12.78 -9.07
N ASN A 102 -15.46 -12.67 -9.86
CA ASN A 102 -14.16 -13.22 -9.54
C ASN A 102 -13.25 -12.10 -9.02
N LYS A 103 -13.12 -12.00 -7.69
CA LYS A 103 -12.33 -10.97 -7.01
C LYS A 103 -11.48 -11.59 -5.91
N GLN A 104 -10.36 -10.96 -5.66
CA GLN A 104 -9.46 -11.29 -4.54
C GLN A 104 -9.49 -10.14 -3.54
N MET A 105 -9.46 -10.51 -2.27
CA MET A 105 -9.24 -9.58 -1.18
C MET A 105 -7.94 -9.93 -0.46
N LYS A 106 -7.18 -8.92 -0.09
CA LYS A 106 -6.00 -9.06 0.76
C LYS A 106 -6.09 -8.13 1.96
N ILE A 107 -5.64 -8.62 3.12
CA ILE A 107 -5.32 -7.77 4.27
C ILE A 107 -3.94 -7.18 4.07
N ILE A 108 -3.73 -5.98 4.60
CA ILE A 108 -2.46 -5.28 4.66
C ILE A 108 -2.10 -5.18 6.15
N LEU A 109 -0.99 -5.80 6.51
CA LEU A 109 -0.49 -5.89 7.86
C LEU A 109 0.81 -5.10 7.98
N ASP A 110 0.97 -4.40 9.10
CA ASP A 110 2.26 -3.84 9.49
C ASP A 110 3.22 -4.91 10.04
N ASP A 111 4.40 -4.48 10.49
CA ASP A 111 5.43 -5.36 11.05
C ASP A 111 5.04 -5.95 12.42
N SER A 112 4.09 -5.33 13.14
CA SER A 112 3.51 -5.84 14.38
C SER A 112 2.39 -6.86 14.14
N GLY A 113 1.90 -6.98 12.91
CA GLY A 113 0.75 -7.80 12.55
C GLY A 113 -0.59 -7.08 12.75
N THR A 114 -0.58 -5.76 12.95
CA THR A 114 -1.77 -4.92 13.00
C THR A 114 -2.33 -4.75 11.60
N ILE A 115 -3.65 -4.86 11.45
CA ILE A 115 -4.35 -4.61 10.19
C ILE A 115 -4.42 -3.10 9.98
N ILE A 116 -3.77 -2.62 8.94
CA ILE A 116 -3.75 -1.20 8.56
C ILE A 116 -4.61 -0.92 7.32
N GLY A 117 -5.10 -1.97 6.67
CA GLY A 117 -5.89 -1.80 5.48
C GLY A 117 -6.26 -3.09 4.77
N TYR A 118 -7.02 -2.92 3.70
CA TYR A 118 -7.45 -3.98 2.82
C TYR A 118 -7.29 -3.56 1.38
N GLU A 119 -7.17 -4.56 0.52
CA GLU A 119 -7.10 -4.40 -0.90
C GLU A 119 -8.09 -5.36 -1.55
N ILE A 120 -8.86 -4.87 -2.50
CA ILE A 120 -9.78 -5.66 -3.29
C ILE A 120 -9.44 -5.44 -4.76
N ARG A 121 -9.28 -6.53 -5.50
CA ARG A 121 -8.92 -6.50 -6.92
C ARG A 121 -9.69 -7.55 -7.73
N PRO A 122 -9.99 -7.28 -9.02
CA PRO A 122 -10.56 -8.28 -9.91
C PRO A 122 -9.54 -9.37 -10.26
N LEU A 123 -10.03 -10.59 -10.50
CA LEU A 123 -9.28 -11.68 -11.08
C LEU A 123 -9.83 -11.99 -12.48
N PHE A 124 -8.96 -11.93 -13.47
CA PHE A 124 -9.28 -12.10 -14.89
C PHE A 124 -9.14 -13.54 -15.35
N GLN A 125 -9.67 -13.83 -16.55
CA GLN A 125 -9.50 -15.11 -17.19
C GLN A 125 -8.07 -15.26 -17.73
N ILE A 126 -7.42 -16.38 -17.39
CA ILE A 126 -6.03 -16.67 -17.79
C ILE A 126 -5.89 -16.70 -19.32
N SER A 127 -6.90 -17.19 -20.06
CA SER A 127 -6.89 -17.29 -21.52
C SER A 127 -6.66 -15.94 -22.23
N ARG A 128 -7.01 -14.82 -21.59
CA ARG A 128 -6.90 -13.47 -22.19
C ARG A 128 -5.60 -12.75 -21.82
N HIS A 129 -5.04 -13.00 -20.64
CA HIS A 129 -3.91 -12.21 -20.12
C HIS A 129 -2.69 -13.05 -19.72
N GLY A 130 -2.77 -14.38 -19.83
CA GLY A 130 -1.74 -15.32 -19.36
C GLY A 130 -1.64 -15.44 -17.83
N THR A 131 -2.37 -14.62 -17.09
CA THR A 131 -2.47 -14.64 -15.62
C THR A 131 -3.85 -14.13 -15.20
N SER A 132 -4.34 -14.56 -14.04
CA SER A 132 -5.60 -14.07 -13.48
C SER A 132 -5.44 -12.75 -12.73
N ASP A 133 -4.35 -12.57 -12.00
CA ASP A 133 -4.04 -11.31 -11.32
C ASP A 133 -3.10 -10.50 -12.20
N ILE A 134 -3.61 -9.42 -12.79
CA ILE A 134 -2.86 -8.58 -13.74
C ILE A 134 -2.23 -7.34 -13.08
N PHE A 135 -2.63 -7.02 -11.85
CA PHE A 135 -2.15 -5.84 -11.13
C PHE A 135 -0.91 -6.19 -10.29
N ASP A 136 0.14 -5.37 -10.39
CA ASP A 136 1.27 -5.32 -9.47
C ASP A 136 1.02 -4.12 -8.52
N ILE A 137 0.80 -4.40 -7.24
CA ILE A 137 0.52 -3.37 -6.23
C ILE A 137 1.61 -3.43 -5.18
N LYS A 138 2.27 -2.29 -4.95
CA LYS A 138 3.36 -2.15 -4.00
C LYS A 138 3.00 -1.14 -2.93
N TYR A 139 3.18 -1.56 -1.68
CA TYR A 139 3.02 -0.72 -0.50
C TYR A 139 4.41 -0.33 0.01
N ILE A 140 4.71 0.96 0.01
CA ILE A 140 6.02 1.51 0.31
C ILE A 140 5.90 2.36 1.58
N PRO A 141 6.32 1.83 2.75
CA PRO A 141 6.36 2.61 3.98
C PRO A 141 7.28 3.83 3.85
N SER A 142 6.80 4.97 4.31
CA SER A 142 7.51 6.24 4.31
C SER A 142 7.09 7.08 5.51
N GLY A 143 7.60 6.72 6.69
CA GLY A 143 7.22 7.38 7.94
C GLY A 143 5.83 6.93 8.42
N ASP A 144 4.92 7.88 8.55
CA ASP A 144 3.49 7.74 8.86
C ASP A 144 2.61 7.53 7.61
N LYS A 145 3.25 7.39 6.45
CA LYS A 145 2.57 7.19 5.17
C LYS A 145 2.90 5.86 4.54
N ILE A 146 1.89 5.24 3.93
CA ILE A 146 2.06 4.11 3.02
C ILE A 146 1.78 4.59 1.60
N ARG A 147 2.83 4.68 0.80
CA ARG A 147 2.69 5.00 -0.62
C ARG A 147 2.28 3.75 -1.39
N VAL A 148 1.14 3.82 -2.07
CA VAL A 148 0.57 2.72 -2.84
C VAL A 148 0.85 2.95 -4.32
N ALA A 149 1.73 2.16 -4.91
CA ALA A 149 1.93 2.15 -6.35
C ALA A 149 1.12 1.01 -6.96
N VAL A 150 0.22 1.33 -7.87
CA VAL A 150 -0.57 0.36 -8.64
C VAL A 150 -0.06 0.38 -10.08
N ASP A 151 0.22 -0.79 -10.62
CA ASP A 151 0.69 -0.94 -11.99
C ASP A 151 0.17 -2.24 -12.61
N LEU A 152 0.31 -2.40 -13.92
CA LEU A 152 0.10 -3.68 -14.60
C LEU A 152 1.37 -4.53 -14.55
N LYS A 153 1.21 -5.84 -14.37
CA LYS A 153 2.33 -6.78 -14.47
C LYS A 153 3.00 -6.67 -15.85
N SER A 154 4.32 -6.78 -15.87
CA SER A 154 5.13 -6.56 -17.08
C SER A 154 4.70 -7.41 -18.28
N ASN A 155 4.25 -8.64 -18.06
CA ASN A 155 3.76 -9.53 -19.13
C ASN A 155 2.43 -9.04 -19.72
N VAL A 156 1.58 -8.38 -18.92
CA VAL A 156 0.29 -7.83 -19.37
C VAL A 156 0.52 -6.58 -20.20
N LYS A 157 1.42 -5.69 -19.76
CA LYS A 157 1.81 -4.48 -20.51
C LYS A 157 2.33 -4.79 -21.91
N LYS A 158 3.23 -5.77 -22.02
CA LYS A 158 3.81 -6.17 -23.32
C LYS A 158 2.76 -6.66 -24.30
N ASN A 159 1.77 -7.42 -23.83
CA ASN A 159 0.68 -7.90 -24.68
C ASN A 159 -0.21 -6.74 -25.14
N TYR A 160 -0.52 -5.79 -24.25
CA TYR A 160 -1.28 -4.59 -24.58
C TYR A 160 -0.60 -3.73 -25.66
N GLU A 161 0.69 -3.43 -25.48
CA GLU A 161 1.46 -2.67 -26.47
C GLU A 161 1.46 -3.39 -27.82
N TYR A 162 1.68 -4.70 -27.83
CA TYR A 162 1.65 -5.50 -29.05
C TYR A 162 0.30 -5.44 -29.78
N ASP A 163 -0.81 -5.50 -29.04
CA ASP A 163 -2.16 -5.43 -29.59
C ASP A 163 -2.49 -4.05 -30.18
N LEU A 164 -2.02 -2.97 -29.54
CA LEU A 164 -2.16 -1.60 -30.07
C LEU A 164 -1.39 -1.39 -31.38
N TYR A 165 -0.16 -1.93 -31.48
CA TYR A 165 0.68 -1.75 -32.67
C TYR A 165 0.23 -2.59 -33.88
N ARG A 166 -0.58 -3.62 -33.67
CA ARG A 166 -1.06 -4.48 -34.76
C ARG A 166 -2.39 -4.04 -35.39
N GLY A 167 -3.05 -3.01 -34.86
CA GLY A 167 -4.38 -2.60 -35.32
C GLY A 167 -5.37 -3.74 -35.12
N GLY A 168 -5.83 -3.91 -33.88
CA GLY A 168 -6.68 -5.03 -33.45
C GLY A 168 -7.75 -5.41 -34.48
N SER A 169 -7.72 -6.70 -34.85
CA SER A 169 -8.71 -7.40 -35.69
C SER A 169 -10.09 -7.45 -35.05
#